data_AF-A0AAV8XBS1-F1
#
_entry.id   AF-A0AAV8XBS1-F1
#
_cell.length_a   1.000
_cell.length_b   1.000
_cell.length_c   1.000
_cell.angle_alpha   90.00
_cell.angle_beta   90.00
_cell.angle_gamma   90.00
#
_symmetry.space_group_name_H-M   'P 1'
#
loop_
_entity.id
_entity.type
_entity.pdbx_description
1 polymer ?
#
loop_
_entity_poly.entity_id
_entity_poly.type
_entity_poly.pdbx_seq_one_letter_code
_entity_poly.pdbx_strand_id
1 'polypeptide(L)'
;MVRAWYMDDDLSDQRNEHHKNPPHFITVEELYQVSGVEYFKLNVDTLESDGILDKIKKERGYTYEDELVCSKECLPNYEEKLKIFYKEHLHTDEEIRLVIDGSGYFGCKG
;
A
#
# COMPACT_ATOMS: atom_id res chain seq x y z
N MET A 1 4.95 -11.04 -5.92
CA MET A 1 5.02 -10.01 -6.98
C MET A 1 3.85 -9.08 -6.76
N VAL A 2 4.04 -7.76 -6.84
CA VAL A 2 2.94 -6.81 -6.69
C VAL A 2 1.91 -7.04 -7.81
N ARG A 3 0.61 -6.91 -7.48
CA ARG A 3 -0.51 -7.00 -8.43
C ARG A 3 -1.33 -5.71 -8.28
N ALA A 4 -1.77 -5.16 -9.41
CA ALA A 4 -2.70 -4.04 -9.47
C ALA A 4 -3.80 -4.37 -10.48
N TRP A 5 -5.05 -3.98 -10.21
CA TRP A 5 -6.19 -4.26 -11.07
C TRP A 5 -7.30 -3.24 -10.85
N TYR A 6 -8.21 -3.13 -11.81
CA TYR A 6 -9.45 -2.39 -11.62
C TYR A 6 -10.46 -3.21 -10.83
N MET A 7 -11.09 -2.57 -9.85
CA MET A 7 -12.11 -3.17 -9.00
C MET A 7 -13.47 -3.27 -9.71
N ASP A 8 -14.28 -4.26 -9.32
CA ASP A 8 -15.71 -4.32 -9.65
C ASP A 8 -16.53 -3.28 -8.86
N ASP A 9 -17.85 -3.28 -9.08
CA ASP A 9 -18.80 -2.40 -8.38
C ASP A 9 -19.50 -3.12 -7.21
N ASP A 10 -18.99 -4.29 -6.76
CA ASP A 10 -19.57 -5.02 -5.63
C ASP A 10 -19.25 -4.31 -4.31
N LEU A 11 -20.28 -4.12 -3.49
CA LEU A 11 -20.20 -3.46 -2.18
C LEU A 11 -20.20 -4.48 -1.02
N SER A 12 -19.89 -5.75 -1.32
CA SER A 12 -19.69 -6.79 -0.32
C SER A 12 -18.44 -6.52 0.54
N ASP A 13 -17.91 -7.55 1.22
CA ASP A 13 -16.78 -7.35 2.14
C ASP A 13 -15.57 -6.75 1.40
N GLN A 14 -15.28 -5.49 1.71
CA GLN A 14 -14.18 -4.68 1.18
C GLN A 14 -12.79 -5.32 1.26
N ARG A 15 -12.63 -6.41 2.03
CA ARG A 15 -11.39 -7.18 2.16
C ARG A 15 -11.21 -8.21 1.04
N ASN A 16 -12.23 -8.42 0.21
CA ASN A 16 -12.14 -9.30 -0.95
C ASN A 16 -11.29 -8.68 -2.07
N GLU A 17 -10.87 -9.48 -3.05
CA GLU A 17 -10.08 -8.98 -4.18
C GLU A 17 -10.87 -8.04 -5.11
N HIS A 18 -12.21 -8.14 -5.16
CA HIS A 18 -13.08 -7.30 -6.00
C HIS A 18 -12.63 -7.25 -7.48
N HIS A 19 -12.23 -8.38 -8.06
CA HIS A 19 -11.86 -8.43 -9.46
C HIS A 19 -13.08 -8.24 -10.37
N LYS A 20 -12.94 -7.39 -11.40
CA LYS A 20 -13.87 -7.42 -12.55
C LYS A 20 -13.97 -8.81 -13.16
N ASN A 21 -15.07 -9.07 -13.88
CA ASN A 21 -15.25 -10.31 -14.64
C ASN A 21 -15.36 -10.00 -16.15
N PRO A 22 -14.30 -10.25 -16.96
CA PRO A 22 -13.01 -10.86 -16.59
C PRO A 22 -12.08 -9.91 -15.80
N PRO A 23 -11.06 -10.44 -15.08
CA PRO A 23 -10.10 -9.60 -14.36
C PRO A 23 -9.35 -8.65 -15.28
N HIS A 24 -9.14 -7.42 -14.82
CA HIS A 24 -8.42 -6.39 -15.56
C HIS A 24 -7.22 -5.93 -14.74
N PHE A 25 -6.07 -6.61 -14.93
CA PHE A 25 -4.80 -6.25 -14.31
C PHE A 25 -4.11 -5.12 -15.06
N ILE A 26 -3.34 -4.31 -14.33
CA ILE A 26 -2.48 -3.26 -14.89
C ILE A 26 -1.04 -3.46 -14.41
N THR A 27 -0.07 -2.96 -15.18
CA THR A 27 1.34 -2.98 -14.78
C THR A 27 1.66 -1.90 -13.74
N VAL A 28 2.84 -1.98 -13.14
CA VAL A 28 3.32 -0.94 -12.21
C VAL A 28 3.52 0.39 -12.96
N GLU A 29 3.96 0.33 -14.21
CA GLU A 29 4.12 1.50 -15.07
C GLU A 29 2.77 2.16 -15.36
N GLU A 30 1.75 1.37 -15.71
CA GLU A 30 0.39 1.87 -15.92
C GLU A 30 -0.19 2.48 -14.64
N LEU A 31 0.00 1.82 -13.49
CA LEU A 31 -0.40 2.33 -12.18
C LEU A 31 0.23 3.71 -11.91
N TYR A 32 1.53 3.88 -12.17
CA TYR A 32 2.19 5.18 -12.02
C TYR A 32 1.61 6.24 -12.97
N GLN A 33 1.31 5.89 -14.23
CA GLN A 33 0.75 6.85 -15.18
C GLN A 33 -0.65 7.35 -14.78
N VAL A 34 -1.49 6.48 -14.21
CA VAL A 34 -2.87 6.84 -13.89
C VAL A 34 -3.01 7.49 -12.51
N SER A 35 -2.23 7.07 -11.51
CA SER A 35 -2.40 7.54 -10.12
C SER A 35 -1.16 8.21 -9.50
N GLY A 36 0.00 8.15 -10.17
CA GLY A 36 1.27 8.61 -9.61
C GLY A 36 1.86 7.70 -8.53
N VAL A 37 1.28 6.52 -8.28
CA VAL A 37 1.79 5.56 -7.30
C VAL A 37 3.11 4.96 -7.78
N GLU A 38 4.17 5.15 -7.00
CA GLU A 38 5.48 4.55 -7.20
C GLU A 38 5.62 3.24 -6.40
N TYR A 39 6.34 2.25 -6.95
CA TYR A 39 6.59 0.97 -6.29
C TYR A 39 8.08 0.62 -6.30
N PHE A 40 8.57 0.16 -5.15
CA PHE A 40 9.94 -0.32 -4.97
C PHE A 40 9.90 -1.75 -4.42
N LYS A 41 10.62 -2.66 -5.09
CA LYS A 41 10.80 -4.02 -4.57
C LYS A 41 12.03 -4.07 -3.68
N LEU A 42 11.81 -4.29 -2.39
CA LEU A 42 12.85 -4.48 -1.38
C LEU A 42 12.88 -5.93 -0.90
N ASN A 43 14.03 -6.38 -0.42
CA ASN A 43 14.17 -7.65 0.27
C ASN A 43 14.17 -7.39 1.77
N VAL A 44 13.11 -7.83 2.46
CA VAL A 44 12.93 -7.60 3.90
C VAL A 44 14.08 -8.20 4.71
N ASP A 45 14.60 -9.36 4.30
CA ASP A 45 15.68 -10.06 5.00
C ASP A 45 17.03 -9.31 4.95
N THR A 46 17.19 -8.35 4.03
CA THR A 46 18.46 -7.64 3.83
C THR A 46 18.36 -6.13 3.98
N LEU A 47 17.23 -5.58 4.45
CA LEU A 47 17.01 -4.13 4.58
C LEU A 47 18.13 -3.38 5.31
N GLU A 48 18.66 -3.97 6.38
CA GLU A 48 19.73 -3.35 7.19
C GLU A 48 21.13 -3.47 6.57
N SER A 49 21.31 -4.33 5.56
CA SER A 49 22.64 -4.73 5.07
C SER A 49 22.89 -4.42 3.59
N ASP A 50 21.85 -4.36 2.76
CA ASP A 50 21.99 -4.10 1.32
C ASP A 50 22.03 -2.61 0.96
N GLY A 51 21.64 -1.73 1.90
CA GLY A 51 21.66 -0.27 1.74
C GLY A 51 20.67 0.28 0.70
N ILE A 52 19.76 -0.54 0.18
CA ILE A 52 18.81 -0.12 -0.87
C ILE A 52 17.76 0.82 -0.28
N LEU A 53 17.21 0.50 0.89
CA LEU A 53 16.22 1.35 1.58
C LEU A 53 16.82 2.72 1.93
N ASP A 54 18.04 2.75 2.48
CA ASP A 54 18.75 3.98 2.82
C ASP A 54 18.97 4.88 1.61
N LYS A 55 19.29 4.28 0.45
CA LYS A 55 19.44 5.03 -0.79
C LYS A 55 18.11 5.69 -1.20
N ILE A 56 17.00 4.94 -1.18
CA ILE A 56 15.66 5.47 -1.52
C ILE A 56 15.29 6.61 -0.56
N LYS A 57 15.42 6.39 0.75
CA LYS A 57 15.12 7.40 1.77
C LYS A 57 15.94 8.68 1.55
N LYS A 58 17.23 8.56 1.23
CA LYS A 58 18.09 9.70 0.94
C LYS A 58 17.70 10.45 -0.34
N GLU A 59 17.40 9.73 -1.43
CA GLU A 59 17.02 10.33 -2.71
C GLU A 59 15.66 11.05 -2.64
N ARG A 60 14.72 10.51 -1.85
CA ARG A 60 13.38 11.07 -1.68
C ARG A 60 13.24 12.03 -0.50
N GLY A 61 14.25 12.14 0.37
CA GLY A 61 14.23 12.99 1.55
C GLY A 61 13.35 12.46 2.69
N TYR A 62 13.16 11.13 2.79
CA TYR A 62 12.42 10.49 3.86
C TYR A 62 13.26 10.43 5.15
N THR A 63 13.02 11.37 6.05
CA THR A 63 13.83 11.58 7.27
C THR A 63 13.18 11.05 8.55
N TYR A 64 11.95 10.55 8.46
CA TYR A 64 11.18 10.04 9.59
C TYR A 64 10.49 8.73 9.21
N GLU A 65 10.46 7.78 10.14
CA GLU A 65 9.75 6.51 10.00
C GLU A 65 9.32 5.99 11.38
N ASP A 66 8.28 5.16 11.37
CA ASP A 66 7.82 4.38 12.51
C ASP A 66 7.35 3.00 12.02
N GLU A 67 6.99 2.13 12.96
CA GLU A 67 6.46 0.80 12.65
C GLU A 67 5.07 0.62 13.28
N LEU A 68 4.17 0.02 12.51
CA LEU A 68 2.80 -0.27 12.92
C LEU A 68 2.44 -1.72 12.61
N VAL A 69 2.00 -2.46 13.63
CA VAL A 69 1.39 -3.78 13.44
C VAL A 69 -0.13 -3.61 13.40
N CYS A 70 -0.70 -3.70 12.19
CA CYS A 70 -2.15 -3.58 11.97
C CYS A 70 -2.86 -4.92 12.24
N SER A 71 -3.04 -5.25 13.51
CA SER A 71 -3.81 -6.43 13.96
C SER A 71 -4.79 -6.06 15.06
N LYS A 72 -5.77 -6.93 15.31
CA LYS A 72 -6.77 -6.71 16.36
C LYS A 72 -6.15 -6.66 17.75
N GLU A 73 -5.05 -7.38 17.94
CA GLU A 73 -4.31 -7.49 19.19
C GLU A 73 -3.37 -6.30 19.42
N CYS A 74 -2.77 -5.77 18.35
CA CYS A 74 -1.72 -4.75 18.45
C CYS A 74 -2.22 -3.32 18.22
N LEU A 75 -3.33 -3.12 17.50
CA LEU A 75 -3.85 -1.80 17.14
C LEU A 75 -4.98 -1.35 18.07
N PRO A 76 -4.77 -0.33 18.92
CA PRO A 76 -5.85 0.24 19.73
C PRO A 76 -6.97 0.79 18.85
N ASN A 77 -8.23 0.52 19.22
CA ASN A 77 -9.41 0.89 18.45
C ASN A 77 -9.41 0.35 17.01
N TYR A 78 -8.87 -0.87 16.82
CA TYR A 78 -8.73 -1.55 15.53
C TYR A 78 -9.92 -1.35 14.57
N GLU A 79 -11.15 -1.64 15.00
CA GLU A 79 -12.34 -1.57 14.13
C GLU A 79 -12.63 -0.13 13.66
N GLU A 80 -12.44 0.87 14.51
CA GLU A 80 -12.63 2.27 14.12
C GLU A 80 -11.49 2.78 13.23
N LYS A 81 -10.26 2.33 13.50
CA LYS A 81 -9.10 2.63 12.65
C LYS A 81 -9.27 2.06 11.24
N LEU A 82 -9.75 0.83 11.11
CA LEU A 82 -10.03 0.23 9.80
C LEU A 82 -11.06 1.03 8.98
N LYS A 83 -12.11 1.55 9.62
CA LYS A 83 -13.10 2.41 8.95
C LYS A 83 -12.47 3.71 8.45
N ILE A 84 -11.57 4.31 9.25
CA ILE A 84 -10.85 5.53 8.86
C ILE A 84 -9.92 5.25 7.68
N PHE A 85 -9.14 4.17 7.74
CA PHE A 85 -8.21 3.81 6.66
C PHE A 85 -8.93 3.48 5.35
N TYR A 86 -10.09 2.83 5.43
CA TYR A 86 -10.84 2.43 4.23
C TYR A 86 -11.64 3.58 3.60
N LYS A 87 -12.13 4.53 4.41
CA LYS A 87 -12.86 5.68 3.89
C LYS A 87 -11.98 6.46 2.93
N GLU A 88 -12.45 6.75 1.73
CA GLU A 88 -11.69 7.56 0.77
C GLU A 88 -11.23 8.89 1.40
N HIS A 89 -9.93 9.15 1.31
CA HIS A 89 -9.30 10.37 1.83
C HIS A 89 -8.03 10.71 1.03
N LEU A 90 -7.48 11.90 1.31
CA LEU A 90 -6.21 12.37 0.76
C LEU A 90 -5.34 12.97 1.85
N HIS A 91 -4.04 12.99 1.61
CA HIS A 91 -3.05 13.70 2.40
C HIS A 91 -2.44 14.83 1.57
N THR A 92 -1.97 15.88 2.24
CA THR A 92 -1.19 16.96 1.60
C THR A 92 0.23 16.53 1.27
N ASP A 93 0.71 15.50 1.96
CA ASP A 93 2.04 14.92 1.88
C ASP A 93 1.95 13.47 1.36
N GLU A 94 3.08 12.90 0.94
CA GLU A 94 3.13 11.51 0.46
C GLU A 94 2.72 10.50 1.55
N GLU A 95 1.87 9.53 1.18
CA GLU A 95 1.66 8.33 1.99
C GLU A 95 2.66 7.24 1.55
N ILE A 96 3.65 6.97 2.40
CA ILE A 96 4.73 6.01 2.12
C ILE A 96 4.56 4.82 3.07
N ARG A 97 4.61 3.60 2.53
CA ARG A 97 4.46 2.36 3.31
C ARG A 97 5.43 1.28 2.81
N LEU A 98 6.22 0.74 3.73
CA LEU A 98 7.00 -0.47 3.53
C LEU A 98 6.30 -1.62 4.26
N VAL A 99 5.90 -2.65 3.53
CA VAL A 99 5.26 -3.85 4.12
C VAL A 99 6.35 -4.84 4.52
N ILE A 100 6.52 -5.04 5.83
CA ILE A 100 7.51 -5.96 6.42
C ILE A 100 6.95 -7.38 6.52
N ASP A 101 5.71 -7.53 6.99
CA ASP A 101 5.00 -8.81 7.10
C ASP A 101 3.51 -8.63 6.79
N GLY A 102 2.84 -9.73 6.44
CA GLY A 102 1.42 -9.75 6.08
C GLY A 102 1.13 -9.19 4.68
N SER A 103 -0.09 -8.68 4.50
CA SER A 103 -0.56 -8.13 3.22
C SER A 103 -1.76 -7.20 3.41
N GLY A 104 -2.07 -6.40 2.40
CA GLY A 104 -3.24 -5.53 2.37
C GLY A 104 -3.44 -4.90 0.99
N TYR A 105 -4.51 -4.11 0.85
CA TYR A 105 -4.83 -3.39 -0.39
C TYR A 105 -4.79 -1.88 -0.16
N PHE A 106 -4.24 -1.16 -1.13
CA PHE A 106 -4.35 0.30 -1.24
C PHE A 106 -5.23 0.61 -2.45
N GLY A 107 -6.41 1.16 -2.20
CA GLY A 107 -7.29 1.68 -3.25
C GLY A 107 -6.86 3.08 -3.65
N CYS A 108 -6.70 3.33 -4.95
CA CYS A 108 -6.39 4.66 -5.49
C CYS A 108 -7.31 4.98 -6.67
N LYS A 109 -7.53 6.27 -6.92
CA LYS A 109 -8.21 6.75 -8.12
C LYS A 109 -7.17 6.98 -9.21
N GLY A 110 -7.41 6.41 -10.39
CA GLY A 110 -6.67 6.68 -11.63
C GLY A 110 -7.53 7.42 -12.64
#